data_AF-A0AAD4LIQ5-F1
#
_entry.id   AF-A0AAD4LIQ5-F1
#
_cell.length_a   1.000
_cell.length_b   1.000
_cell.length_c   1.000
_cell.angle_alpha   90.00
_cell.angle_beta   90.00
_cell.angle_gamma   90.00
#
_symmetry.space_group_name_H-M   'P 1'
#
loop_
_entity.id
_entity.type
_entity.pdbx_description
1 polymer ?
#
loop_
_entity_poly.entity_id
_entity_poly.type
_entity_poly.pdbx_seq_one_letter_code
_entity_poly.pdbx_strand_id
1 'polypeptide(L)'
;MLKPLPGPSRLSKILQNLNRAPRPTLAGVKSITLTLAQRNDHFGARHFLKEEMPRIRYANPKIDIQVNKLPKAKEEAWKPELVLEFCSSSSFTTFVLLYPKSYNSNVADGRKQDFDIHNKWSSRIFEEIMDSAGGNSWTRWKTERIENGLPIVDGPPQNYVPPTPRPATGAAAVLP
;
A
#
# COMPACT_ATOMS: atom_id res chain seq x y z
N MET A 1 -3.84 -16.85 46.29
CA MET A 1 -4.58 -16.17 45.20
C MET A 1 -3.55 -15.62 44.20
N LEU A 2 -3.53 -16.13 42.98
CA LEU A 2 -2.62 -15.64 41.93
C LEU A 2 -3.21 -14.35 41.32
N LYS A 3 -2.45 -13.25 41.34
CA LYS A 3 -2.78 -12.04 40.59
C LYS A 3 -2.60 -12.34 39.09
N PRO A 4 -3.61 -12.11 38.23
CA PRO A 4 -3.44 -12.28 36.79
C PRO A 4 -2.38 -11.30 36.26
N LEU A 5 -1.51 -11.79 35.39
CA LEU A 5 -0.51 -10.95 34.72
C LEU A 5 -1.22 -9.85 33.93
N PRO A 6 -0.74 -8.60 33.98
CA PRO A 6 -1.32 -7.52 33.20
C PRO A 6 -1.27 -7.89 31.72
N GLY A 7 -2.39 -7.70 31.01
CA GLY A 7 -2.47 -7.95 29.59
C GLY A 7 -1.46 -7.10 28.79
N PRO A 8 -1.23 -7.44 27.51
CA PRO A 8 -0.23 -6.76 26.70
C PRO A 8 -0.48 -5.25 26.63
N SER A 9 0.57 -4.49 26.88
CA SER A 9 0.53 -3.03 26.87
C SER A 9 0.12 -2.50 25.49
N ARG A 10 -0.41 -1.27 25.44
CA ARG A 10 -0.78 -0.61 24.17
C ARG A 10 0.41 -0.51 23.22
N LEU A 11 1.60 -0.22 23.74
CA LEU A 11 2.84 -0.17 22.97
C LEU A 11 3.21 -1.55 22.40
N SER A 12 3.08 -2.60 23.20
CA SER A 12 3.32 -3.97 22.75
C SER A 12 2.41 -4.35 21.57
N LYS A 13 1.12 -4.01 21.64
CA LYS A 13 0.17 -4.23 20.53
C LYS A 13 0.54 -3.45 19.27
N ILE A 14 0.99 -2.20 19.41
CA ILE A 14 1.44 -1.37 18.28
C ILE A 14 2.69 -2.01 17.63
N LEU A 15 3.67 -2.42 18.42
CA LEU A 15 4.87 -3.06 17.91
C LEU A 15 4.57 -4.40 17.23
N GLN A 16 3.64 -5.20 17.77
CA GLN A 16 3.18 -6.42 17.12
C GLN A 16 2.59 -6.13 15.74
N ASN A 17 1.77 -5.07 15.62
CA ASN A 17 1.20 -4.69 14.33
C ASN A 17 2.25 -4.15 13.34
N LEU A 18 3.19 -3.31 13.80
CA LEU A 18 4.25 -2.76 12.96
C LEU A 18 5.23 -3.83 12.46
N ASN A 19 5.48 -4.85 13.28
CA ASN A 19 6.36 -5.98 12.94
C ASN A 19 5.63 -7.16 12.29
N ARG A 20 4.32 -7.04 12.02
CA ARG A 20 3.53 -8.08 11.35
C ARG A 20 4.17 -8.44 10.01
N ALA A 21 4.29 -9.73 9.72
CA ALA A 21 4.76 -10.21 8.43
C ALA A 21 3.63 -10.10 7.37
N PRO A 22 3.93 -9.80 6.10
CA PRO A 22 5.25 -9.51 5.50
C PRO A 22 5.80 -8.15 5.95
N ARG A 23 7.12 -8.03 6.14
CA ARG A 23 7.76 -6.74 6.42
C ARG A 23 7.83 -5.92 5.13
N PRO A 24 7.22 -4.73 5.07
CA PRO A 24 7.12 -3.98 3.82
C PRO A 24 8.38 -3.17 3.56
N THR A 25 9.47 -3.82 3.18
CA THR A 25 10.70 -3.16 2.77
C THR A 25 10.63 -2.80 1.29
N LEU A 26 10.70 -1.52 0.97
CA LEU A 26 10.61 -1.02 -0.39
C LEU A 26 12.02 -0.69 -0.90
N ALA A 27 12.40 -1.31 -2.02
CA ALA A 27 13.68 -1.09 -2.67
C ALA A 27 13.54 -0.03 -3.77
N GLY A 28 14.43 0.96 -3.77
CA GLY A 28 14.48 1.96 -4.85
C GLY A 28 13.31 2.94 -4.88
N VAL A 29 12.53 3.08 -3.80
CA VAL A 29 11.46 4.10 -3.70
C VAL A 29 11.98 5.31 -2.93
N LYS A 30 11.72 6.50 -3.45
CA LYS A 30 12.09 7.80 -2.86
C LYS A 30 10.91 8.44 -2.12
N SER A 31 9.76 8.50 -2.77
CA SER A 31 8.56 9.14 -2.21
C SER A 31 7.30 8.33 -2.49
N ILE A 32 6.35 8.39 -1.56
CA ILE A 32 5.01 7.82 -1.69
C ILE A 32 4.02 8.96 -1.46
N THR A 33 3.22 9.26 -2.48
CA THR A 33 2.15 10.26 -2.37
C THR A 33 0.81 9.55 -2.46
N LEU A 34 -0.02 9.69 -1.41
CA LEU A 34 -1.37 9.16 -1.37
C LEU A 34 -2.37 10.30 -1.28
N THR A 35 -3.24 10.39 -2.28
CA THR A 35 -4.29 11.41 -2.34
C THR A 35 -5.66 10.74 -2.17
N LEU A 36 -6.42 11.18 -1.16
CA LEU A 36 -7.72 10.59 -0.82
C LEU A 36 -8.71 11.63 -0.28
N ALA A 37 -10.00 11.42 -0.51
CA ALA A 37 -11.07 12.25 0.02
C ALA A 37 -11.16 12.22 1.56
N GLN A 38 -11.26 13.40 2.19
CA GLN A 38 -11.29 13.55 3.65
C GLN A 38 -12.51 12.88 4.30
N ARG A 39 -13.69 12.88 3.63
CA ARG A 39 -14.94 12.28 4.12
C ARG A 39 -15.56 11.39 3.04
N ASN A 40 -15.90 10.15 3.43
CA ASN A 40 -16.52 9.09 2.60
C ASN A 40 -15.78 8.77 1.28
N ASP A 41 -16.28 7.79 0.53
CA ASP A 41 -15.85 7.30 -0.79
C ASP A 41 -14.59 6.46 -1.01
N HIS A 42 -13.66 6.30 -0.06
CA HIS A 42 -12.48 5.44 -0.28
C HIS A 42 -12.17 4.52 0.90
N PHE A 43 -13.05 3.56 1.17
CA PHE A 43 -12.88 2.59 2.27
C PHE A 43 -11.52 1.89 2.20
N GLY A 44 -11.17 1.33 1.04
CA GLY A 44 -9.89 0.66 0.82
C GLY A 44 -8.67 1.53 1.11
N ALA A 45 -8.63 2.74 0.55
CA ALA A 45 -7.54 3.68 0.78
C ALA A 45 -7.44 4.13 2.26
N ARG A 46 -8.57 4.24 2.98
CA ARG A 46 -8.57 4.55 4.42
C ARG A 46 -8.02 3.41 5.26
N HIS A 47 -8.42 2.17 4.96
CA HIS A 47 -7.86 1.00 5.62
C HIS A 47 -6.37 0.90 5.34
N PHE A 48 -5.94 1.13 4.10
CA PHE A 48 -4.53 1.18 3.73
C PHE A 48 -3.75 2.26 4.52
N LEU A 49 -4.29 3.48 4.61
CA LEU A 49 -3.71 4.56 5.41
C LEU A 49 -3.58 4.20 6.90
N LYS A 50 -4.55 3.47 7.46
CA LYS A 50 -4.60 3.17 8.89
C LYS A 50 -3.77 1.94 9.26
N GLU A 51 -3.76 0.92 8.41
CA GLU A 51 -3.20 -0.41 8.71
C GLU A 51 -1.81 -0.58 8.10
N GLU A 52 -1.64 -0.20 6.83
CA GLU A 52 -0.44 -0.52 6.05
C GLU A 52 0.58 0.61 6.02
N MET A 53 0.13 1.87 5.93
CA MET A 53 1.03 3.03 5.92
C MET A 53 1.94 3.11 7.16
N PRO A 54 1.46 2.89 8.40
CA PRO A 54 2.34 2.89 9.56
C PRO A 54 3.43 1.82 9.49
N ARG A 55 3.11 0.64 8.93
CA ARG A 55 4.06 -0.47 8.74
C ARG A 55 5.12 -0.11 7.71
N ILE A 56 4.70 0.46 6.57
CA ILE A 56 5.60 0.92 5.50
C ILE A 56 6.54 2.01 6.03
N ARG A 57 6.04 2.99 6.78
CA ARG A 57 6.87 4.03 7.38
C ARG A 57 7.87 3.48 8.39
N TYR A 58 7.44 2.51 9.21
CA TYR A 58 8.30 1.88 10.22
C TYR A 58 9.42 1.04 9.59
N ALA A 59 9.13 0.31 8.50
CA ALA A 59 10.12 -0.48 7.78
C ALA A 59 11.07 0.38 6.91
N ASN A 60 10.62 1.55 6.44
CA ASN A 60 11.37 2.42 5.54
C ASN A 60 11.46 3.85 6.07
N PRO A 61 12.32 4.13 7.07
CA PRO A 61 12.44 5.45 7.67
C PRO A 61 13.01 6.52 6.73
N LYS A 62 13.60 6.13 5.59
CA LYS A 62 14.25 7.02 4.63
C LYS A 62 13.32 7.54 3.52
N ILE A 63 12.12 6.98 3.39
CA ILE A 63 11.16 7.33 2.32
C ILE A 63 10.31 8.51 2.78
N ASP A 64 10.12 9.50 1.90
CA ASP A 64 9.17 10.58 2.16
C ASP A 64 7.74 10.10 1.88
N ILE A 65 6.84 10.26 2.85
CA ILE A 65 5.45 9.80 2.74
C ILE A 65 4.53 11.01 2.90
N GLN A 66 3.85 11.36 1.81
CA GLN A 66 2.93 12.47 1.73
C GLN A 66 1.50 11.96 1.62
N VAL A 67 0.60 12.47 2.46
CA VAL A 67 -0.81 12.09 2.47
C VAL A 67 -1.66 13.34 2.31
N ASN A 68 -2.29 13.47 1.14
CA ASN A 68 -3.16 14.58 0.82
C ASN A 68 -4.61 14.19 1.05
N LYS A 69 -5.22 14.79 2.08
CA LYS A 69 -6.64 14.61 2.40
C LYS A 69 -7.41 15.83 1.97
N LEU A 70 -8.12 15.72 0.86
CA LEU A 70 -8.81 16.86 0.28
C LEU A 70 -10.31 16.84 0.64
N PRO A 71 -10.88 17.99 1.07
CA PRO A 71 -12.29 18.10 1.33
C PRO A 71 -13.04 17.99 0.00
N LYS A 72 -14.00 17.07 -0.05
CA LYS A 72 -14.75 16.75 -1.25
C LYS A 72 -16.15 17.36 -1.15
N ALA A 73 -16.59 18.06 -2.20
CA ALA A 73 -17.98 18.49 -2.34
C ALA A 73 -18.87 17.27 -2.65
N LYS A 74 -20.14 17.29 -2.20
CA LYS A 74 -21.05 16.13 -2.24
C LYS A 74 -21.33 15.59 -3.64
N GLU A 75 -21.13 16.41 -4.67
CA GLU A 75 -21.46 16.12 -6.08
C GLU A 75 -20.25 15.72 -6.92
N GLU A 76 -19.03 15.93 -6.44
CA GLU A 76 -17.83 15.55 -7.17
C GLU A 76 -17.59 14.04 -7.00
N ALA A 77 -17.09 13.34 -8.01
CA ALA A 77 -16.74 11.92 -7.89
C ALA A 77 -15.26 11.74 -8.19
N TRP A 78 -14.41 11.98 -7.19
CA TRP A 78 -12.96 11.81 -7.35
C TRP A 78 -12.51 10.39 -7.03
N LYS A 79 -11.54 9.89 -7.79
CA LYS A 79 -10.85 8.61 -7.56
C LYS A 79 -9.63 8.82 -6.66
N PRO A 80 -9.36 7.91 -5.72
CA PRO A 80 -8.16 7.96 -4.91
C PRO A 80 -6.94 7.62 -5.77
N GLU A 81 -5.84 8.35 -5.58
CA GLU A 81 -4.60 8.18 -6.35
C GLU A 81 -3.45 7.85 -5.43
N LEU A 82 -2.63 6.87 -5.84
CA LEU A 82 -1.38 6.53 -5.18
C LEU A 82 -0.25 6.62 -6.19
N VAL A 83 0.76 7.41 -5.87
CA VAL A 83 1.94 7.64 -6.72
C VAL A 83 3.19 7.20 -5.98
N LEU A 84 3.96 6.31 -6.60
CA LEU A 84 5.30 5.95 -6.15
C LEU A 84 6.33 6.65 -7.02
N GLU A 85 7.26 7.38 -6.40
CA GLU A 85 8.43 7.95 -7.08
C GLU A 85 9.64 7.06 -6.77
N PHE A 86 10.28 6.53 -7.80
CA PHE A 86 11.46 5.70 -7.62
C PHE A 86 12.75 6.55 -7.54
N CYS A 87 13.63 6.17 -6.62
CA CYS A 87 14.98 6.67 -6.52
C CYS A 87 15.84 6.02 -7.60
N SER A 88 16.60 6.83 -8.34
CA SER A 88 17.61 6.36 -9.27
C SER A 88 18.66 5.55 -8.50
N SER A 89 18.67 4.22 -8.66
CA SER A 89 19.80 3.41 -8.23
C SER A 89 20.87 3.49 -9.31
N SER A 90 21.62 4.60 -9.33
CA SER A 90 22.89 4.64 -10.05
C SER A 90 23.88 3.74 -9.33
N SER A 91 23.88 2.47 -9.72
CA SER A 91 24.98 1.54 -9.47
C SER A 91 25.31 0.82 -10.77
N PHE A 92 25.58 1.57 -11.84
CA PHE A 92 26.34 1.04 -12.97
C PHE A 92 27.82 1.01 -12.57
N THR A 93 28.16 0.20 -11.57
CA THR A 93 29.55 0.00 -11.15
C THR A 93 29.81 -1.49 -11.12
N THR A 94 30.07 -2.09 -12.29
CA THR A 94 30.85 -3.33 -12.49
C THR A 94 31.06 -3.54 -14.00
N PHE A 95 32.28 -3.22 -14.46
CA PHE A 95 32.96 -3.71 -15.67
C PHE A 95 32.39 -3.37 -17.07
N VAL A 96 32.61 -2.13 -17.51
CA VAL A 96 32.68 -1.77 -18.95
C VAL A 96 34.15 -1.62 -19.35
N LEU A 97 34.90 -2.73 -19.40
CA LEU A 97 36.25 -2.71 -19.98
C LEU A 97 36.50 -3.79 -21.03
N LEU A 98 35.50 -4.55 -21.48
CA LEU A 98 35.76 -5.60 -22.50
C LEU A 98 34.73 -5.78 -23.62
N TYR A 99 33.54 -5.17 -23.62
CA TYR A 99 32.59 -5.31 -24.75
C TYR A 99 31.63 -4.11 -24.89
N PRO A 100 31.80 -3.22 -25.87
CA PRO A 100 30.85 -2.15 -26.15
C PRO A 100 29.77 -2.67 -27.11
N LYS A 101 28.74 -3.32 -26.59
CA LYS A 101 27.49 -3.50 -27.33
C LYS A 101 26.31 -3.03 -26.49
N SER A 102 25.94 -1.77 -26.77
CA SER A 102 24.57 -1.28 -26.81
C SER A 102 23.62 -1.88 -25.76
N TYR A 103 23.67 -1.36 -24.53
CA TYR A 103 22.53 -1.43 -23.64
C TYR A 103 21.95 -0.03 -23.49
N ASN A 104 20.82 0.19 -24.16
CA ASN A 104 20.09 1.45 -24.09
C ASN A 104 19.31 1.47 -22.76
N SER A 105 19.98 1.86 -21.68
CA SER A 105 19.34 2.03 -20.37
C SER A 105 18.60 3.36 -20.33
N ASN A 106 17.39 3.40 -20.90
CA ASN A 106 16.40 4.44 -20.60
C ASN A 106 15.84 4.26 -19.18
N VAL A 107 16.70 4.24 -18.17
CA VAL A 107 16.30 4.34 -16.77
C VAL A 107 16.16 5.83 -16.50
N ALA A 108 15.03 6.38 -16.92
CA ALA A 108 14.68 7.76 -16.66
C ALA A 108 14.60 7.97 -15.14
N ASP A 109 15.35 8.96 -14.67
CA ASP A 109 15.27 9.47 -13.31
C ASP A 109 13.84 9.87 -12.97
N GLY A 110 13.41 9.59 -11.73
CA GLY A 110 12.10 10.05 -11.24
C GLY A 110 10.91 9.38 -11.90
N ARG A 111 11.03 8.11 -12.32
CA ARG A 111 9.88 7.32 -12.76
C ARG A 111 8.79 7.38 -11.68
N LYS A 112 7.67 8.00 -12.02
CA LYS A 112 6.45 7.97 -11.23
C LYS A 112 5.61 6.81 -11.72
N GLN A 113 5.11 6.03 -10.79
CA GLN A 113 4.15 4.97 -11.07
C GLN A 113 2.86 5.27 -10.33
N ASP A 114 1.81 5.48 -11.11
CA ASP A 114 0.47 5.74 -10.62
C ASP A 114 -0.28 4.40 -10.48
N PHE A 115 -0.94 4.23 -9.34
CA PHE A 115 -1.77 3.07 -9.05
C PHE A 115 -3.21 3.54 -8.87
N ASP A 116 -4.11 2.98 -9.68
CA ASP A 116 -5.53 3.10 -9.42
C ASP A 116 -5.87 2.26 -8.19
N ILE A 117 -6.26 2.91 -7.10
CA ILE A 117 -6.66 2.23 -5.85
C ILE A 117 -8.17 2.31 -5.61
N HIS A 118 -8.93 2.76 -6.62
CA HIS A 118 -10.38 2.83 -6.54
C HIS A 118 -10.99 1.44 -6.37
N ASN A 119 -11.92 1.29 -5.41
CA ASN A 119 -12.60 0.04 -5.09
C ASN A 119 -11.69 -1.16 -4.78
N LYS A 120 -10.40 -0.93 -4.48
CA LYS A 120 -9.47 -1.98 -4.04
C LYS A 120 -9.41 -2.05 -2.52
N TRP A 121 -9.34 -3.25 -1.96
CA TRP A 121 -9.08 -3.42 -0.53
C TRP A 121 -7.60 -3.11 -0.20
N SER A 122 -7.31 -2.76 1.06
CA SER A 122 -5.96 -2.40 1.54
C SER A 122 -4.89 -3.46 1.22
N SER A 123 -5.16 -4.74 1.46
CA SER A 123 -4.30 -5.88 1.12
C SER A 123 -3.96 -5.94 -0.36
N ARG A 124 -4.91 -5.65 -1.25
CA ARG A 124 -4.66 -5.65 -2.70
C ARG A 124 -3.77 -4.49 -3.11
N ILE A 125 -4.02 -3.30 -2.56
CA ILE A 125 -3.16 -2.12 -2.75
C ILE A 125 -1.73 -2.44 -2.26
N PHE A 126 -1.62 -3.08 -1.10
CA PHE A 126 -0.35 -3.49 -0.52
C PHE A 126 0.40 -4.49 -1.41
N GLU A 127 -0.28 -5.53 -1.90
CA GLU A 127 0.31 -6.50 -2.84
C GLU A 127 0.86 -5.79 -4.09
N GLU A 128 0.09 -4.89 -4.70
CA GLU A 128 0.51 -4.16 -5.91
C GLU A 128 1.76 -3.30 -5.68
N ILE A 129 1.84 -2.63 -4.53
CA ILE A 129 3.03 -1.86 -4.14
C ILE A 129 4.21 -2.81 -3.92
N MET A 130 4.02 -3.92 -3.23
CA MET A 130 5.09 -4.87 -2.94
C MET A 130 5.55 -5.63 -4.19
N ASP A 131 4.66 -5.90 -5.15
CA ASP A 131 5.02 -6.46 -6.44
C ASP A 131 5.87 -5.49 -7.27
N SER A 132 5.62 -4.19 -7.14
CA SER A 132 6.37 -3.15 -7.84
C SER A 132 7.71 -2.80 -7.15
N ALA A 133 7.73 -2.72 -5.82
CA ALA A 133 8.83 -2.16 -5.05
C ALA A 133 9.35 -3.06 -3.90
N GLY A 134 8.74 -4.20 -3.61
CA GLY A 134 9.09 -5.07 -2.48
C GLY A 134 10.35 -5.91 -2.65
N GLY A 135 10.89 -5.99 -3.87
CA GLY A 135 12.17 -6.63 -4.18
C GLY A 135 12.29 -8.10 -3.77
N ASN A 136 13.52 -8.55 -3.49
CA ASN A 136 13.83 -9.95 -3.21
C ASN A 136 13.16 -10.50 -1.94
N SER A 137 12.99 -9.66 -0.91
CA SER A 137 12.27 -10.03 0.32
C SER A 137 10.82 -10.43 0.04
N TRP A 138 10.17 -9.73 -0.88
CA TRP A 138 8.80 -10.00 -1.26
C TRP A 138 8.67 -11.28 -2.08
N THR A 139 9.59 -11.50 -3.03
CA THR A 139 9.62 -12.74 -3.81
C THR A 139 9.77 -13.96 -2.92
N ARG A 140 10.71 -13.93 -1.96
CA ARG A 140 10.92 -15.02 -1.00
C ARG A 140 9.66 -15.30 -0.17
N TRP A 141 9.01 -14.25 0.33
CA TRP A 141 7.76 -14.37 1.08
C TRP A 141 6.65 -15.04 0.28
N LYS A 142 6.46 -14.62 -0.99
CA LYS A 142 5.46 -15.24 -1.88
C LYS A 142 5.75 -16.71 -2.10
N THR A 143 7.00 -17.06 -2.39
CA THR A 143 7.42 -18.46 -2.58
C THR A 143 7.12 -19.29 -1.34
N GLU A 144 7.53 -18.84 -0.15
CA GLU A 144 7.27 -19.54 1.11
C GLU A 144 5.77 -19.72 1.38
N ARG A 145 4.94 -18.69 1.14
CA ARG A 145 3.48 -18.80 1.31
C ARG A 145 2.84 -19.77 0.33
N ILE A 146 3.26 -19.74 -0.94
CA ILE A 146 2.75 -20.65 -1.98
C ILE A 146 3.14 -22.10 -1.65
N GLU A 147 4.38 -22.35 -1.23
CA GLU A 147 4.87 -23.68 -0.83
C GLU A 147 4.08 -24.23 0.37
N ASN A 148 3.66 -23.37 1.30
CA ASN A 148 2.84 -23.74 2.46
C ASN A 148 1.33 -23.73 2.19
N GLY A 149 0.88 -23.43 0.96
CA GLY A 149 -0.54 -23.34 0.62
C GLY A 149 -1.30 -22.21 1.35
N LEU A 150 -0.59 -21.18 1.82
CA LEU A 150 -1.14 -20.05 2.57
C LEU A 150 -1.39 -18.84 1.65
N PRO A 151 -2.35 -17.95 1.99
CA PRO A 151 -2.54 -16.71 1.25
C PRO A 151 -1.31 -15.80 1.35
N ILE A 152 -1.03 -15.03 0.28
CA ILE A 152 0.15 -14.16 0.16
C ILE A 152 0.10 -13.01 1.17
N VAL A 153 -1.04 -12.34 1.27
CA VAL A 153 -1.34 -11.36 2.32
C VAL A 153 -2.60 -11.82 3.00
N ASP A 154 -2.68 -11.60 4.31
CA ASP A 154 -3.92 -11.80 5.07
C ASP A 154 -4.93 -10.74 4.59
N GLY A 155 -5.67 -11.09 3.54
CA GLY A 155 -6.64 -10.24 2.87
C GLY A 155 -8.05 -10.42 3.42
N PRO A 156 -9.01 -9.59 2.97
CA PRO A 156 -10.42 -9.82 3.24
C PRO A 156 -10.82 -11.21 2.67
N PRO A 157 -11.89 -11.82 3.18
CA PRO A 157 -12.37 -13.09 2.66
C PRO A 157 -12.54 -13.02 1.13
N GLN A 158 -12.29 -14.14 0.42
CA GLN A 158 -12.34 -14.22 -1.05
C GLN A 158 -13.65 -13.69 -1.68
N ASN A 159 -14.71 -13.52 -0.88
CA ASN A 159 -16.02 -13.01 -1.27
C ASN A 159 -16.23 -11.51 -0.96
N TYR A 160 -15.19 -10.69 -0.85
CA TYR A 160 -15.40 -9.25 -0.68
C TYR A 160 -16.04 -8.64 -1.92
N VAL A 161 -17.32 -8.30 -1.79
CA VAL A 161 -18.03 -7.46 -2.75
C VAL A 161 -17.82 -6.01 -2.30
N PRO A 162 -17.24 -5.13 -3.14
CA PRO A 162 -17.14 -3.71 -2.80
C PRO A 162 -18.53 -3.16 -2.50
N PRO A 163 -18.70 -2.28 -1.51
CA PRO A 163 -20.00 -1.71 -1.20
C PRO A 163 -20.54 -1.04 -2.46
N THR A 164 -21.68 -1.53 -2.96
CA THR A 164 -22.38 -0.86 -4.06
C THR A 164 -22.76 0.55 -3.60
N PRO A 165 -22.73 1.56 -4.50
CA PRO A 165 -23.23 2.88 -4.16
C PRO A 165 -24.66 2.71 -3.64
N ARG A 166 -24.90 3.06 -2.37
CA ARG A 166 -26.26 2.96 -1.83
C ARG A 166 -27.13 3.88 -2.68
N PRO A 167 -28.25 3.40 -3.26
CA PRO A 167 -29.19 4.30 -3.89
C PRO A 167 -29.61 5.31 -2.83
N ALA A 168 -29.67 6.60 -3.20
CA ALA A 168 -30.02 7.66 -2.28
C ALA A 168 -31.43 7.41 -1.75
N THR A 169 -31.54 6.78 -0.58
CA THR A 169 -32.80 6.61 0.15
C THR A 169 -33.13 7.95 0.78
N GLY A 170 -33.53 8.91 -0.06
CA GLY A 170 -34.17 10.14 0.33
C GLY A 170 -35.68 9.95 0.19
N ALA A 171 -36.45 10.51 1.11
CA ALA A 171 -37.90 10.47 1.23
C ALA A 171 -38.69 11.08 0.04
N ALA A 172 -38.16 11.06 -1.18
CA ALA A 172 -38.74 11.63 -2.39
C ALA A 172 -39.60 10.63 -3.19
N ALA A 173 -39.82 9.41 -2.68
CA ALA A 173 -40.62 8.38 -3.35
C ALA A 173 -42.08 8.30 -2.86
N VAL A 174 -42.59 9.34 -2.20
CA VAL A 174 -44.02 9.43 -1.85
C VAL A 174 -44.59 10.71 -2.45
N LEU A 175 -45.57 10.51 -3.36
CA LEU A 175 -46.51 11.42 -4.02
C LEU A 175 -46.19 11.80 -5.48
N PRO A 176 -47.22 11.90 -6.37
CA PRO A 176 -48.65 11.62 -6.17
C PRO A 176 -49.10 10.20 -6.57
#